data_AF-A0A5J4N3N0-F1
#
_entry.id   AF-A0A5J4N3N0-F1
#
_cell.length_a   1.000
_cell.length_b   1.000
_cell.length_c   1.000
_cell.angle_alpha   90.00
_cell.angle_beta   90.00
_cell.angle_gamma   90.00
#
_symmetry.space_group_name_H-M   'P 1'
#
loop_
_entity.id
_entity.type
_entity.pdbx_description
1 polymer ?
#
loop_
_entity_poly.entity_id
_entity_poly.type
_entity_poly.pdbx_seq_one_letter_code
_entity_poly.pdbx_strand_id
1 'polypeptide(L)'
;MDFYPREMMLTCLYVACKAADFPIGIQTFISHIPRNQERYSDFILNSELFLLESLNYDLWVFTPYRPLIGLIIDLVAYQVSQVK
;
A
#
# COMPACT_ATOMS: atom_id res chain seq x y z
N MET A 1 5.82 24.07 1.40
CA MET A 1 5.27 22.89 0.68
C MET A 1 6.48 22.04 0.37
N ASP A 2 6.87 21.21 1.33
CA ASP A 2 8.27 20.78 1.42
C ASP A 2 8.55 19.49 0.67
N PHE A 3 7.49 18.84 0.17
CA PHE A 3 7.55 17.63 -0.64
C PHE A 3 6.60 17.73 -1.82
N TYR A 4 7.04 17.23 -2.98
CA TYR A 4 6.19 17.14 -4.15
C TYR A 4 5.29 15.88 -4.03
N PRO A 5 3.96 16.01 -4.17
CA PRO A 5 3.03 14.92 -3.87
C PRO A 5 3.25 13.67 -4.75
N ARG A 6 3.78 13.83 -5.96
CA ARG A 6 4.10 12.69 -6.84
C ARG A 6 5.22 11.83 -6.28
N GLU A 7 6.26 12.45 -5.73
CA GLU A 7 7.40 11.74 -5.15
C GLU A 7 6.96 11.06 -3.85
N MET A 8 6.19 11.76 -3.01
CA MET A 8 5.67 11.21 -1.75
C MET A 8 4.67 10.06 -1.94
N MET A 9 3.88 10.08 -3.01
CA MET A 9 2.99 8.98 -3.38
C MET A 9 3.77 7.68 -3.63
N LEU A 10 4.94 7.75 -4.26
CA LEU A 10 5.79 6.59 -4.52
C LEU A 10 6.39 6.04 -3.22
N THR A 11 6.84 6.93 -2.33
CA THR A 11 7.31 6.54 -0.99
C THR A 11 6.21 5.85 -0.19
N CYS A 12 5.00 6.40 -0.20
CA CYS A 12 3.84 5.81 0.48
C CYS A 12 3.50 4.43 -0.08
N LEU A 13 3.49 4.26 -1.40
CA LEU A 13 3.26 2.96 -2.03
C LEU A 13 4.33 1.94 -1.65
N TYR A 14 5.60 2.35 -1.64
CA TYR A 14 6.72 1.48 -1.27
C TYR A 14 6.64 1.02 0.18
N VAL A 15 6.33 1.94 1.11
CA VAL A 15 6.12 1.62 2.54
C VAL A 15 4.89 0.74 2.74
N ALA A 16 3.80 0.99 2.01
CA ALA A 16 2.60 0.16 2.06
C ALA A 16 2.86 -1.29 1.62
N CYS A 17 3.69 -1.50 0.58
CA CYS A 17 4.11 -2.84 0.18
C CYS A 17 4.88 -3.56 1.31
N LYS A 18 5.78 -2.86 2.00
CA LYS A 18 6.49 -3.41 3.17
C LYS A 18 5.53 -3.72 4.33
N ALA A 19 4.54 -2.87 4.59
CA ALA A 19 3.57 -3.05 5.66
C ALA A 19 2.55 -4.18 5.38
N ALA A 20 2.22 -4.43 4.12
CA ALA A 20 1.25 -5.45 3.68
C ALA A 20 1.89 -6.82 3.40
N ASP A 21 2.99 -7.15 4.08
CA ASP A 21 3.74 -8.42 3.94
C ASP A 21 4.22 -8.73 2.50
N PHE A 22 4.38 -7.71 1.65
CA PHE A 22 4.89 -7.85 0.28
C PHE A 22 6.13 -6.98 0.06
N PRO A 23 7.28 -7.31 0.67
CA PRO A 23 8.49 -6.53 0.51
C PRO A 23 9.04 -6.68 -0.91
N ILE A 24 9.09 -5.57 -1.64
CA ILE A 24 9.69 -5.49 -2.97
C ILE A 24 11.06 -4.83 -2.85
N GLY A 25 12.06 -5.34 -3.59
CA GLY A 25 13.35 -4.66 -3.72
C GLY A 25 13.21 -3.30 -4.38
N ILE A 26 13.97 -2.29 -3.94
CA ILE A 26 13.82 -0.93 -4.48
C ILE A 26 14.12 -0.87 -6.00
N GLN A 27 15.07 -1.67 -6.48
CA GLN A 27 15.42 -1.75 -7.90
C GLN A 27 14.27 -2.33 -8.74
N THR A 28 13.56 -3.33 -8.22
CA THR A 28 12.39 -3.92 -8.90
C THR A 28 11.15 -3.04 -8.77
N PHE A 29 11.04 -2.22 -7.72
CA PHE A 29 9.99 -1.21 -7.61
C PHE A 29 10.18 -0.12 -8.68
N ILE A 30 11.41 0.35 -8.85
CA ILE A 30 11.74 1.49 -9.72
C ILE A 30 11.78 1.11 -11.20
N SER A 31 12.04 -0.16 -11.55
CA SER A 31 12.00 -0.63 -12.94
C SER A 31 10.63 -0.41 -13.61
N HIS A 32 9.55 -0.33 -12.82
CA HIS A 32 8.20 -0.03 -13.31
C HIS A 32 7.99 1.47 -13.59
N ILE A 33 8.93 2.34 -13.23
CA ILE A 33 8.83 3.80 -13.40
C ILE A 33 9.57 4.20 -14.69
N PRO A 34 8.90 4.90 -15.63
CA PRO A 34 9.44 5.15 -16.96
C PRO A 34 10.52 6.23 -17.04
N ARG A 35 10.83 6.99 -15.97
CA ARG A 35 11.82 8.09 -15.97
C ARG A 35 12.49 8.29 -14.61
N ASN A 36 13.72 8.84 -14.61
CA ASN A 36 14.48 9.32 -13.44
C ASN A 36 14.63 8.32 -12.28
N GLN A 37 14.89 7.07 -12.62
CA GLN A 37 14.91 5.93 -11.69
C GLN A 37 15.82 6.15 -10.47
N GLU A 38 17.07 6.58 -10.70
CA GLU A 38 18.06 6.80 -9.63
C GLU A 38 17.60 7.89 -8.65
N ARG A 39 17.13 9.03 -9.16
CA ARG A 39 16.64 10.14 -8.33
C ARG A 39 15.45 9.71 -7.47
N TYR A 40 14.53 8.91 -8.01
CA TYR A 40 13.40 8.41 -7.23
C TYR A 40 13.85 7.38 -6.18
N SER A 41 14.88 6.58 -6.45
CA SER A 41 15.47 5.66 -5.47
C SER A 41 15.95 6.40 -4.24
N ASP A 42 16.80 7.40 -4.44
CA ASP A 42 17.38 8.16 -3.34
C ASP A 42 16.30 8.92 -2.58
N PHE A 43 15.31 9.47 -3.29
CA PHE A 43 14.21 10.18 -2.65
C PHE A 43 13.35 9.25 -1.77
N ILE A 44 12.96 8.07 -2.28
CA ILE A 44 12.12 7.11 -1.55
C ILE A 44 12.84 6.68 -0.27
N LEU A 45 14.12 6.36 -0.35
CA LEU A 45 14.91 5.94 0.82
C LEU A 45 15.05 7.05 1.87
N ASN A 46 15.32 8.29 1.43
CA ASN A 46 15.48 9.42 2.35
C ASN A 46 14.14 9.84 3.01
N SER A 47 13.03 9.72 2.29
CA SER A 47 11.71 10.13 2.77
C SER A 47 10.96 9.03 3.52
N GLU A 48 11.40 7.78 3.47
CA GLU A 48 10.74 6.65 4.13
C GLU A 48 10.64 6.84 5.65
N LEU A 49 11.74 7.19 6.32
CA LEU A 49 11.72 7.40 7.78
C LEU A 49 10.85 8.60 8.16
N PHE A 50 10.92 9.67 7.38
CA PHE A 50 10.10 10.86 7.58
C PHE A 50 8.60 10.57 7.44
N LEU A 51 8.21 9.73 6.47
CA LEU A 51 6.84 9.27 6.30
C LEU A 51 6.37 8.50 7.55
N LEU A 52 7.18 7.58 8.07
CA LEU A 52 6.85 6.78 9.25
C LEU A 52 6.62 7.64 10.49
N GLU A 53 7.49 8.63 10.71
CA GLU A 53 7.34 9.60 11.80
C GLU A 53 6.05 10.41 11.64
N SER A 54 5.74 10.85 10.42
CA SER A 54 4.51 11.59 10.10
C SER A 54 3.23 10.78 10.34
N LEU A 55 3.30 9.45 10.25
CA LEU A 55 2.20 8.52 10.54
C LEU A 55 2.15 8.10 12.02
N ASN A 56 3.01 8.64 12.90
CA ASN A 56 3.16 8.17 14.28
C ASN A 56 3.45 6.66 14.39
N TYR A 57 4.09 6.08 13.37
CA TYR A 57 4.35 4.63 13.26
C TYR A 57 3.09 3.75 13.20
N ASP A 58 1.90 4.32 12.96
CA ASP A 58 0.66 3.57 12.75
C ASP A 58 0.58 3.05 11.31
N LEU A 59 1.05 1.81 11.12
CA LEU A 59 1.09 1.13 9.81
C LEU A 59 -0.14 0.26 9.54
N TRP A 60 -0.98 0.04 10.55
CA TRP A 60 -2.14 -0.85 10.48
C TRP A 60 -3.32 -0.16 9.80
N VAL A 61 -3.57 -0.48 8.54
CA VAL A 61 -4.71 0.03 7.78
C VAL A 61 -5.73 -1.09 7.52
N PHE A 62 -6.91 -0.96 8.10
CA PHE A 62 -8.03 -1.88 7.86
C PHE A 62 -8.69 -1.58 6.52
N THR A 63 -8.45 -2.43 5.53
CA THR A 63 -9.08 -2.30 4.21
C THR A 63 -10.47 -2.95 4.17
N PRO A 64 -11.45 -2.36 3.44
CA PRO A 64 -12.82 -2.88 3.39
C PRO A 64 -12.98 -4.15 2.54
N TYR A 65 -11.92 -4.65 1.90
CA TYR A 65 -11.98 -5.85 1.07
C TYR A 65 -12.33 -7.11 1.87
N ARG A 66 -11.78 -7.25 3.08
CA ARG A 66 -12.06 -8.39 3.96
C ARG A 66 -13.52 -8.45 4.42
N PRO A 67 -14.12 -7.37 4.96
CA PRO A 67 -15.54 -7.39 5.34
C PRO A 67 -16.47 -7.55 4.13
N LEU A 68 -16.11 -7.00 2.96
CA LEU A 68 -16.88 -7.16 1.73
C LEU A 68 -16.97 -8.65 1.31
N ILE A 69 -15.86 -9.38 1.34
CA ILE A 69 -15.85 -10.82 1.06
C ILE A 69 -16.72 -11.57 2.07
N GLY A 70 -16.64 -11.21 3.36
CA GLY A 70 -17.51 -11.78 4.40
C GLY A 70 -19.00 -11.58 4.12
N LEU A 71 -19.39 -10.38 3.70
CA LEU A 71 -20.76 -10.05 3.34
C LEU A 71 -21.25 -10.88 2.13
N ILE A 72 -20.41 -11.05 1.10
CA ILE A 72 -20.77 -11.86 -0.07
C ILE A 72 -20.98 -13.33 0.31
N ILE A 73 -20.08 -13.89 1.15
CA ILE A 73 -20.21 -15.27 1.62
C ILE A 73 -21.51 -15.46 2.40
N ASP A 74 -21.87 -14.50 3.25
CA ASP A 74 -23.11 -14.53 4.03
C ASP A 74 -24.36 -14.49 3.13
N LEU A 75 -24.36 -13.63 2.12
CA LEU A 75 -25.46 -13.58 1.14
C LEU A 75 -25.62 -14.90 0.37
N VAL A 76 -24.51 -15.52 -0.05
CA VAL A 76 -24.53 -16.81 -0.76
C VAL A 76 -25.02 -17.93 0.17
N ALA A 77 -24.53 -17.97 1.41
CA ALA A 77 -24.99 -18.95 2.41
C ALA A 77 -26.49 -18.82 2.68
N TYR A 78 -26.99 -17.59 2.78
CA TYR A 78 -28.41 -17.30 2.93
C TYR A 78 -29.23 -17.84 1.75
N GLN A 79 -28.78 -17.62 0.51
CA GLN A 79 -29.47 -18.13 -0.69
C GLN A 79 -29.54 -19.66 -0.73
N VAL A 80 -28.45 -20.36 -0.39
CA VAL A 80 -28.42 -21.83 -0.37
C VAL A 80 -29.37 -22.39 0.69
N SER A 81 -29.51 -21.71 1.83
CA SER A 81 -30.44 -22.13 2.89
C SER A 81 -31.92 -21.99 2.50
N GLN A 82 -32.27 -21.16 1.52
CA GLN A 82 -33.66 -20.96 1.07
C GLN A 82 -34.09 -21.96 -0.02
N VAL A 83 -33.14 -22.63 -0.67
CA VAL A 83 -33.41 -23.58 -1.77
C VAL A 83 -33.54 -25.03 -1.28
N LYS A 84 -33.18 -25.32 -0.02
CA LYS A 84 -33.46 -26.57 0.69
C LYS A 84 -34.74 -26.46 1.49
#